data_AF-M0B5K0-F1
#
_entry.id   AF-M0B5K0-F1
#
_cell.length_a   1.000
_cell.length_b   1.000
_cell.length_c   1.000
_cell.angle_alpha   90.00
_cell.angle_beta   90.00
_cell.angle_gamma   90.00
#
_symmetry.space_group_name_H-M   'P 1'
#
loop_
_entity.id
_entity.type
_entity.pdbx_description
1 polymer ?
#
loop_
_entity_poly.entity_id
_entity_poly.type
_entity_poly.pdbx_seq_one_letter_code
_entity_poly.pdbx_strand_id
1 'polypeptide(L)'
;MPLIHFEMADSPERTQIGEGLVRFAVQSGRLETGRNDGKYFLHHADGCDADGKRIKPGDGFFFDTNTGDILCEEHGKDRSEADA
;
A
#
# COMPACT_ATOMS: atom_id res chain seq x y z
N MET A 1 13.21 7.16 -4.46
CA MET A 1 13.16 5.92 -3.63
C MET A 1 11.88 5.17 -3.95
N PRO A 2 11.76 3.83 -3.87
CA PRO A 2 10.65 3.17 -4.51
C PRO A 2 9.41 3.18 -3.61
N LEU A 3 8.85 4.37 -3.42
CA LEU A 3 7.42 4.54 -3.23
C LEU A 3 6.75 3.91 -4.44
N ILE A 4 5.95 2.88 -4.20
CA ILE A 4 5.19 2.21 -5.24
C ILE A 4 3.81 2.81 -5.23
N HIS A 5 3.46 3.46 -6.34
CA HIS A 5 2.11 3.96 -6.56
C HIS A 5 1.20 2.83 -7.03
N PHE A 6 0.09 2.64 -6.33
CA PHE A 6 -1.03 1.81 -6.76
C PHE A 6 -2.11 2.73 -7.29
N GLU A 7 -2.50 2.53 -8.55
CA GLU A 7 -3.52 3.37 -9.19
C GLU A 7 -4.88 3.26 -8.50
N MET A 8 -5.23 2.07 -7.99
CA MET A 8 -6.51 1.82 -7.34
C MET A 8 -6.36 0.75 -6.25
N ALA A 9 -6.96 0.99 -5.08
CA ALA A 9 -7.17 -0.04 -4.08
C ALA A 9 -8.36 -0.94 -4.43
N ASP A 10 -8.23 -2.25 -4.19
CA ASP A 10 -9.31 -3.20 -4.45
C ASP A 10 -10.42 -3.12 -3.40
N SER A 11 -10.04 -2.90 -2.14
CA SER A 11 -10.95 -2.85 -1.00
C SER A 11 -10.46 -1.82 0.03
N PRO A 12 -11.24 -1.48 1.07
CA PRO A 12 -10.79 -0.58 2.13
C PRO A 12 -9.74 -1.18 3.07
N GLU A 13 -9.48 -2.47 2.97
CA GLU A 13 -8.64 -3.22 3.93
C GLU A 13 -7.36 -3.75 3.29
N ARG A 14 -7.42 -4.02 1.98
CA ARG A 14 -6.37 -4.73 1.26
C ARG A 14 -6.45 -4.52 -0.25
N THR A 15 -5.30 -4.67 -0.89
CA THR A 15 -5.14 -4.68 -2.35
C THR A 15 -4.34 -5.91 -2.77
N GLN A 16 -4.78 -6.61 -3.80
CA GLN A 16 -4.09 -7.75 -4.36
C GLN A 16 -2.75 -7.30 -4.97
N ILE A 17 -1.70 -8.07 -4.69
CA ILE A 17 -0.35 -7.77 -5.18
C ILE A 17 0.26 -8.95 -5.94
N GLY A 18 1.13 -8.62 -6.89
CA GLY A 18 1.94 -9.61 -7.61
C GLY A 18 3.17 -10.09 -6.81
N GLU A 19 3.78 -11.18 -7.26
CA GLU A 19 4.94 -11.82 -6.56
C GLU A 19 6.12 -10.86 -6.34
N GLY A 20 6.32 -9.89 -7.25
CA GLY A 20 7.40 -8.90 -7.12
C GLY A 20 7.28 -7.99 -5.89
N LEU A 21 6.07 -7.82 -5.33
CA LEU A 21 5.81 -6.96 -4.18
C LEU A 21 5.75 -7.74 -2.85
N VAL A 22 5.60 -9.06 -2.92
CA VAL A 22 5.44 -9.93 -1.75
C VAL A 22 6.59 -9.75 -0.76
N ARG A 23 7.83 -9.69 -1.25
CA ARG A 23 9.00 -9.54 -0.36
C ARG A 23 8.91 -8.28 0.53
N PHE A 24 8.41 -7.19 -0.03
CA PHE A 24 8.29 -5.91 0.68
C PHE A 24 7.11 -5.92 1.64
N ALA A 25 5.98 -6.50 1.22
CA ALA A 25 4.83 -6.70 2.10
C ALA A 25 5.16 -7.63 3.29
N VAL A 26 6.00 -8.66 3.10
CA VAL A 26 6.49 -9.51 4.19
C VAL A 26 7.38 -8.72 5.13
N GLN A 27 8.36 -7.98 4.60
CA GLN A 27 9.31 -7.20 5.40
C GLN A 27 8.63 -6.13 6.26
N SER A 28 7.55 -5.55 5.76
CA SER A 28 6.72 -4.56 6.47
C SER A 28 5.64 -5.18 7.36
N GLY A 29 5.51 -6.51 7.41
CA GLY A 29 4.45 -7.18 8.17
C GLY A 29 3.03 -6.92 7.63
N ARG A 30 2.90 -6.40 6.41
CA ARG A 30 1.63 -6.07 5.74
C ARG A 30 1.15 -7.15 4.77
N LEU A 31 1.88 -8.25 4.60
CA LEU A 31 1.45 -9.35 3.75
C LEU A 31 0.30 -10.12 4.39
N GLU A 32 -0.79 -10.25 3.64
CA GLU A 32 -1.88 -11.17 3.91
C GLU A 32 -1.96 -12.24 2.81
N THR A 33 -2.22 -13.51 3.21
CA THR A 33 -2.27 -14.67 2.30
C THR A 33 -3.44 -15.60 2.63
N GLY A 34 -3.73 -16.56 1.74
CA GLY A 34 -4.66 -17.65 2.03
C GLY A 34 -6.14 -17.27 1.90
N ARG A 35 -6.45 -16.29 1.06
CA ARG A 35 -7.84 -15.93 0.71
C ARG A 35 -8.30 -16.71 -0.53
N ASN A 36 -9.61 -16.91 -0.64
CA ASN A 36 -10.21 -17.54 -1.83
C ASN A 36 -10.08 -16.66 -3.07
N ASP A 37 -10.03 -15.33 -2.88
CA ASP A 37 -10.07 -14.35 -3.96
C ASP A 37 -8.68 -14.05 -4.56
N GLY A 38 -7.60 -14.58 -3.99
CA GLY A 38 -6.24 -14.33 -4.46
C GLY A 38 -5.14 -14.89 -3.56
N LYS A 39 -3.90 -14.85 -4.03
CA LYS A 39 -2.75 -15.48 -3.34
C LYS A 39 -2.08 -14.54 -2.34
N TYR A 40 -1.90 -13.27 -2.70
CA TYR A 40 -1.15 -12.28 -1.93
C TYR A 40 -1.87 -10.94 -1.91
N PHE A 41 -1.96 -10.35 -0.74
CA PHE A 41 -2.59 -9.07 -0.53
C PHE A 41 -1.70 -8.19 0.35
N LEU A 42 -1.65 -6.90 0.03
CA LEU A 42 -1.09 -5.85 0.87
C LEU A 42 -2.20 -5.31 1.78
N HIS A 43 -2.01 -5.40 3.09
CA HIS A 43 -2.93 -4.90 4.09
C HIS A 43 -2.73 -3.39 4.35
N HIS A 44 -3.84 -2.65 4.36
CA HIS A 44 -3.87 -1.20 4.54
C HIS A 44 -5.13 -0.69 5.27
N ALA A 45 -5.79 -1.55 6.07
CA ALA A 45 -7.02 -1.19 6.80
C ALA A 45 -6.83 -0.09 7.86
N ASP A 46 -5.59 0.13 8.28
CA ASP A 46 -5.12 1.21 9.14
C ASP A 46 -5.22 2.60 8.46
N GLY A 47 -5.33 2.62 7.13
CA GLY A 47 -5.34 3.83 6.34
C GLY A 47 -3.94 4.39 6.15
N CYS A 48 -3.87 5.68 5.81
CA CYS A 48 -2.63 6.40 5.61
C CYS A 48 -1.87 6.58 6.94
N ASP A 49 -0.60 6.21 6.99
CA ASP A 49 0.25 6.30 8.18
C ASP A 49 0.55 7.76 8.61
N ALA A 50 0.31 8.74 7.74
CA ALA A 50 0.52 10.16 8.07
C ALA A 50 -0.66 10.80 8.84
N ASP A 51 -1.90 10.46 8.48
CA ASP A 51 -3.11 11.15 8.96
C ASP A 51 -4.27 10.20 9.33
N GLY A 52 -4.10 8.89 9.16
CA GLY A 52 -5.12 7.86 9.38
C GLY A 52 -6.23 7.85 8.34
N LYS A 53 -6.11 8.60 7.24
CA LYS A 53 -7.15 8.65 6.20
C LYS A 53 -7.31 7.27 5.56
N ARG A 54 -8.52 6.72 5.64
CA ARG A 54 -8.83 5.44 4.99
C ARG A 54 -8.70 5.54 3.48
N ILE A 55 -8.06 4.53 2.89
CA ILE A 55 -8.01 4.31 1.45
C ILE A 55 -9.31 3.60 1.05
N LYS A 56 -10.07 4.15 0.11
CA LYS A 56 -11.32 3.54 -0.37
C LYS A 56 -11.05 2.69 -1.61
N PRO A 57 -11.95 1.75 -1.93
CA PRO A 57 -11.91 1.05 -3.21
C PRO A 57 -11.93 2.05 -4.37
N GLY A 58 -11.00 1.90 -5.30
CA GLY A 58 -10.81 2.81 -6.43
C GLY A 58 -9.92 4.03 -6.15
N ASP A 59 -9.52 4.28 -4.90
CA ASP A 59 -8.57 5.36 -4.58
C ASP A 59 -7.13 4.92 -4.90
N GLY A 60 -6.33 5.86 -5.41
CA GLY A 60 -4.89 5.70 -5.51
C GLY A 60 -4.20 5.82 -4.14
N PHE A 61 -3.12 5.07 -3.95
CA PHE A 61 -2.33 5.13 -2.73
C PHE A 61 -0.88 4.72 -3.00
N PHE A 62 0.00 4.98 -2.04
CA PHE A 62 1.41 4.66 -2.13
C PHE A 62 1.81 3.68 -1.03
N PHE A 63 2.76 2.81 -1.37
CA PHE A 63 3.43 1.93 -0.43
C PHE A 63 4.93 2.25 -0.42
N ASP A 64 5.45 2.68 0.73
CA ASP A 64 6.88 2.84 0.94
C ASP A 64 7.49 1.48 1.23
N THR A 65 8.26 0.94 0.28
CA THR A 65 8.88 -0.39 0.45
C THR A 65 10.02 -0.42 1.47
N ASN A 66 10.51 0.73 1.93
CA ASN A 66 11.59 0.82 2.92
C ASN A 66 11.03 0.84 4.35
N THR A 67 10.02 1.66 4.61
CA THR A 67 9.42 1.80 5.95
C THR A 67 8.25 0.86 6.15
N GLY A 68 7.60 0.48 5.06
CA GLY A 68 6.34 -0.23 5.09
C GLY A 68 5.12 0.71 5.11
N ASP A 69 5.30 2.03 5.08
CA ASP A 69 4.18 2.95 5.23
C ASP A 69 3.21 2.88 4.05
N ILE A 70 1.92 3.00 4.35
CA ILE A 70 0.85 3.25 3.42
C ILE A 70 0.55 4.74 3.45
N LEU A 71 0.56 5.40 2.30
CA LEU A 71 0.25 6.82 2.20
C LEU A 71 -0.92 7.01 1.25
N CYS A 72 -1.85 7.91 1.61
CA CYS A 72 -2.86 8.35 0.66
C CYS A 72 -2.20 9.12 -0.49
N GLU A 73 -2.92 9.30 -1.60
CA GLU A 73 -2.38 9.89 -2.82
C GLU A 73 -1.71 11.26 -2.59
N GLU A 74 -2.26 12.08 -1.70
CA GLU A 74 -1.74 13.39 -1.32
C GLU A 74 -0.36 13.28 -0.64
N HIS A 75 -0.30 12.60 0.51
CA HIS A 75 0.95 12.42 1.26
C HIS A 75 2.01 11.61 0.50
N GLY A 76 1.58 10.66 -0.33
CA GLY A 76 2.49 9.88 -1.17
C GLY A 76 3.13 10.72 -2.26
N LYS A 77 2.37 11.65 -2.89
CA LYS A 77 2.91 12.62 -3.84
C LYS A 77 3.88 13.58 -3.16
N ASP A 78 3.48 14.17 -2.04
CA ASP A 78 4.33 15.08 -1.26
C ASP A 78 5.67 14.42 -0.90
N ARG A 79 5.63 13.15 -0.47
CA ARG A 79 6.86 12.39 -0.18
C ARG A 79 7.68 12.13 -1.44
N SER A 80 7.04 11.73 -2.53
CA SER A 80 7.72 11.45 -3.79
C SER A 80 8.45 12.67 -4.35
N GLU A 81 7.90 13.87 -4.15
CA GLU A 81 8.47 15.15 -4.59
C GLU A 81 9.56 15.66 -3.64
N ALA A 82 9.43 15.42 -2.32
CA ALA A 82 10.45 15.81 -1.34
C ALA A 82 11.77 15.05 -1.51
N ASP A 83 11.72 13.86 -2.11
CA ASP A 83 12.84 12.95 -2.32
C ASP A 83 13.40 12.99 -3.77
N ALA A 84 12.90 13.90 -4.62
CA ALA A 84 13.31 14.10 -6.02
C ALA A 84 14.37 15.21 -6.16
#